data_AF-A0A2V8TQ95-F1
#
_entry.id   AF-A0A2V8TQ95-F1
#
_cell.length_a   1.000
_cell.length_b   1.000
_cell.length_c   1.000
_cell.angle_alpha   90.00
_cell.angle_beta   90.00
_cell.angle_gamma   90.00
#
_symmetry.space_group_name_H-M   'P 1'
#
loop_
_entity.id
_entity.type
_entity.pdbx_description
1 polymer ?
#
loop_
_entity_poly.entity_id
_entity_poly.type
_entity_poly.pdbx_seq_one_letter_code
_entity_poly.pdbx_strand_id
1 'polypeptide(L)'
;MKEPGKAYAATILVVVVLAQSLLAQNPPLSNKPPYDPATRPKFRALVDAINTRSRELGLIEVNDDPDQAAFIRRRMDAQLIEDFEKLYSINVEKIVTQSAAASLDYKTLLDATADLKTRATRIKYNVPLLRVVDKGEKIRYDENPDHLASTLPELSRLINSFLGSPVFRLSSPNDAELRLKTSRDLNGIIKLSETINKIAKRPTKTVASR
;
A
#
# COMPACT_ATOMS: atom_id res chain seq x y z
N MET A 1 -59.53 39.56 42.92
CA MET A 1 -60.76 39.92 42.18
C MET A 1 -60.50 39.82 40.69
N LYS A 2 -61.30 38.98 40.01
CA LYS A 2 -61.65 38.86 38.57
C LYS A 2 -60.48 38.65 37.58
N GLU A 3 -60.13 37.42 37.22
CA GLU A 3 -60.73 36.44 36.26
C GLU A 3 -60.66 36.82 34.75
N PRO A 4 -60.44 35.83 33.85
CA PRO A 4 -59.95 35.99 32.47
C PRO A 4 -61.04 35.81 31.39
N GLY A 5 -60.77 36.22 30.15
CA GLY A 5 -61.66 36.01 28.99
C GLY A 5 -60.96 35.37 27.79
N LYS A 6 -61.37 34.15 27.44
CA LYS A 6 -61.04 33.43 26.19
C LYS A 6 -62.22 33.53 25.20
N ALA A 7 -61.95 33.58 23.89
CA ALA A 7 -62.69 32.97 22.75
C ALA A 7 -62.09 33.51 21.43
N TYR A 8 -61.36 32.75 20.60
CA TYR A 8 -61.74 31.70 19.62
C TYR A 8 -62.70 32.13 18.50
N ALA A 9 -62.15 32.32 17.28
CA ALA A 9 -62.76 32.03 15.98
C ALA A 9 -61.61 31.90 14.96
N ALA A 10 -61.15 30.71 14.59
CA ALA A 10 -61.73 29.80 13.60
C ALA A 10 -61.55 30.27 12.15
N THR A 11 -60.48 29.80 11.49
CA THR A 11 -60.59 29.36 10.10
C THR A 11 -59.62 28.22 9.83
N ILE A 12 -60.24 27.14 9.39
CA ILE A 12 -59.69 25.84 9.02
C ILE A 12 -59.28 25.94 7.55
N LEU A 13 -58.09 25.46 7.20
CA LEU A 13 -57.92 24.81 5.90
C LEU A 13 -57.11 23.53 6.08
N VAL A 14 -57.86 22.43 6.07
CA VAL A 14 -57.41 21.06 5.94
C VAL A 14 -57.04 20.85 4.47
N VAL A 15 -55.80 20.40 4.22
CA VAL A 15 -55.52 19.55 3.07
C VAL A 15 -54.81 18.30 3.60
N VAL A 16 -55.62 17.30 3.89
CA VAL A 16 -55.23 15.90 4.02
C VAL A 16 -55.33 15.30 2.62
N VAL A 17 -54.21 14.80 2.09
CA VAL A 17 -54.25 13.68 1.14
C VAL A 17 -53.30 12.60 1.65
N LEU A 18 -53.93 11.47 1.96
CA LEU A 18 -53.40 10.19 2.37
C LEU A 18 -52.80 9.42 1.19
N ALA A 19 -51.67 8.74 1.41
CA ALA A 19 -51.34 7.38 0.91
C ALA A 19 -49.87 7.09 1.27
N GLN A 20 -49.62 6.53 2.45
CA GLN A 20 -49.36 5.11 2.70
C GLN A 20 -47.92 4.64 2.40
N SER A 21 -47.29 4.24 3.51
CA SER A 21 -46.10 3.45 3.75
C SER A 21 -45.73 2.45 2.66
N LEU A 22 -44.44 2.21 2.48
CA LEU A 22 -43.82 0.87 2.49
C LEU A 22 -42.29 1.00 2.62
N LEU A 23 -41.77 0.29 3.63
CA LEU A 23 -40.46 -0.36 3.67
C LEU A 23 -39.19 0.51 3.69
N ALA A 24 -38.57 0.53 4.88
CA ALA A 24 -37.16 0.20 5.10
C ALA A 24 -36.30 0.05 3.82
N GLN A 25 -35.70 1.14 3.38
CA GLN A 25 -34.55 1.09 2.49
C GLN A 25 -33.30 1.19 3.35
N ASN A 26 -32.76 0.02 3.72
CA ASN A 26 -31.31 -0.11 3.92
C ASN A 26 -30.63 0.63 2.76
N PRO A 27 -29.59 1.45 3.00
CA PRO A 27 -28.80 1.95 1.88
C PRO A 27 -28.35 0.72 1.08
N PRO A 28 -28.49 0.71 -0.25
CA PRO A 28 -28.06 -0.42 -1.04
C PRO A 28 -26.59 -0.64 -0.69
N LEU A 29 -26.26 -1.88 -0.31
CA LEU A 29 -24.89 -2.38 -0.35
C LEU A 29 -24.30 -1.84 -1.65
N SER A 30 -23.33 -0.95 -1.51
CA SER A 30 -22.55 -0.47 -2.64
C SER A 30 -21.95 -1.73 -3.24
N ASN A 31 -22.59 -2.24 -4.29
CA ASN A 31 -22.03 -3.22 -5.19
C ASN A 31 -20.82 -2.52 -5.81
N LYS A 32 -19.70 -2.57 -5.09
CA LYS A 32 -18.40 -2.39 -5.72
C LYS A 32 -18.41 -3.41 -6.85
N PRO A 33 -18.28 -2.98 -8.11
CA PRO A 33 -18.14 -3.93 -9.20
C PRO A 33 -17.01 -4.89 -8.85
N PRO A 34 -17.07 -6.15 -9.33
CA PRO A 34 -15.96 -7.08 -9.18
C PRO A 34 -14.69 -6.35 -9.58
N TYR A 35 -13.71 -6.36 -8.68
CA TYR A 35 -12.41 -5.74 -8.92
C TYR A 35 -11.85 -6.28 -10.22
N ASP A 36 -11.92 -5.48 -11.29
CA ASP A 36 -11.45 -5.86 -12.61
C ASP A 36 -9.94 -5.57 -12.69
N PRO A 37 -9.06 -6.60 -12.70
CA PRO A 37 -7.62 -6.42 -12.80
C PRO A 37 -7.20 -5.70 -14.09
N ALA A 38 -8.07 -5.58 -15.10
CA ALA A 38 -7.82 -4.83 -16.32
C ALA A 38 -7.80 -3.29 -16.12
N THR A 39 -8.31 -2.78 -15.00
CA THR A 39 -8.30 -1.34 -14.67
C THR A 39 -6.98 -0.84 -14.05
N ARG A 40 -5.87 -1.57 -14.23
CA ARG A 40 -4.49 -1.21 -13.82
C ARG A 40 -3.60 -0.52 -14.88
N PRO A 41 -4.08 0.26 -15.87
CA PRO A 41 -3.21 0.77 -16.94
C PRO A 41 -2.09 1.69 -16.43
N LYS A 42 -2.30 2.40 -15.30
CA LYS A 42 -1.27 3.28 -14.71
C LYS A 42 -0.08 2.53 -14.12
N PHE A 43 -0.32 1.32 -13.58
CA PHE A 43 0.72 0.53 -12.93
C PHE A 43 1.57 -0.24 -13.94
N ARG A 44 0.91 -0.82 -14.94
CA ARG A 44 1.61 -1.50 -16.04
C ARG A 44 2.48 -0.53 -16.82
N ALA A 45 1.96 0.66 -17.13
CA ALA A 45 2.74 1.74 -17.75
C ALA A 45 3.92 2.21 -16.88
N LEU A 46 3.76 2.24 -15.55
CA LEU A 46 4.87 2.55 -14.62
C LEU A 46 5.97 1.51 -14.76
N VAL A 47 5.61 0.23 -14.70
CA VAL A 47 6.58 -0.87 -14.77
C VAL A 47 7.26 -0.93 -16.15
N ASP A 48 6.51 -0.76 -17.22
CA ASP A 48 7.07 -0.69 -18.58
C ASP A 48 8.06 0.47 -18.71
N ALA A 49 7.80 1.59 -18.04
CA ALA A 49 8.72 2.72 -18.00
C ALA A 49 10.00 2.44 -17.18
N ILE A 50 9.91 1.71 -16.06
CA ILE A 50 11.08 1.23 -15.29
C ILE A 50 11.96 0.33 -16.14
N ASN A 51 11.34 -0.62 -16.83
CA ASN A 51 12.04 -1.56 -17.70
C ASN A 51 12.74 -0.80 -18.82
N THR A 52 12.03 0.11 -19.51
CA THR A 52 12.57 0.96 -20.59
C THR A 52 13.78 1.77 -20.13
N ARG A 53 13.67 2.48 -19.00
CA ARG A 53 14.77 3.29 -18.44
C ARG A 53 15.97 2.43 -18.02
N SER A 54 15.73 1.22 -17.54
CA SER A 54 16.81 0.28 -17.22
C SER A 54 17.54 -0.22 -18.48
N ARG A 55 16.86 -0.24 -19.64
CA ARG A 55 17.48 -0.54 -20.96
C ARG A 55 18.43 0.56 -21.39
N GLU A 56 17.99 1.82 -21.27
CA GLU A 56 18.77 3.01 -21.67
C GLU A 56 20.05 3.15 -20.86
N LEU A 57 20.06 2.70 -19.61
CA LEU A 57 21.23 2.79 -18.74
C LEU A 57 22.29 1.70 -18.98
N GLY A 58 22.04 0.71 -19.85
CA GLY A 58 23.07 -0.24 -20.31
C GLY A 58 23.59 -1.22 -19.25
N LEU A 59 22.81 -1.55 -18.21
CA LEU A 59 23.29 -2.22 -16.98
C LEU A 59 22.99 -3.73 -16.91
N ILE A 60 22.76 -4.38 -18.05
CA ILE A 60 22.75 -5.85 -18.14
C ILE A 60 23.95 -6.21 -19.01
N GLU A 61 25.04 -6.65 -18.40
CA GLU A 61 26.12 -7.32 -19.13
C GLU A 61 25.55 -8.58 -19.76
N VAL A 62 25.56 -8.60 -21.09
CA VAL A 62 25.03 -9.65 -21.94
C VAL A 62 26.15 -10.66 -22.15
N ASN A 63 25.89 -11.92 -21.81
CA ASN A 63 26.67 -13.07 -22.31
C ASN A 63 26.79 -13.00 -23.85
N ASP A 64 27.80 -13.65 -24.43
CA ASP A 64 28.04 -13.66 -25.89
C ASP A 64 26.88 -14.21 -26.75
N ASP A 65 25.84 -14.80 -26.14
CA ASP A 65 24.60 -15.24 -26.80
C ASP A 65 23.45 -14.21 -26.62
N PRO A 66 23.09 -13.46 -27.68
CA PRO A 66 22.05 -12.43 -27.61
C PRO A 66 20.65 -13.00 -27.34
N ASP A 67 20.36 -14.23 -27.77
CA ASP A 67 19.05 -14.86 -27.58
C ASP A 67 18.87 -15.31 -26.12
N GLN A 68 19.93 -15.88 -25.53
CA GLN A 68 19.94 -16.25 -24.12
C GLN A 68 19.81 -15.00 -23.22
N ALA A 69 20.51 -13.92 -23.55
CA ALA A 69 20.42 -12.66 -22.81
C ALA A 69 19.04 -12.01 -22.92
N ALA A 70 18.42 -12.04 -24.11
CA ALA A 70 17.06 -11.57 -24.31
C ALA A 70 16.05 -12.39 -23.48
N PHE A 71 16.22 -13.71 -23.40
CA PHE A 71 15.36 -14.58 -22.59
C PHE A 71 15.49 -14.29 -21.09
N ILE A 72 16.72 -14.25 -20.55
CA ILE A 72 16.99 -13.93 -19.14
C ILE A 72 16.37 -12.58 -18.79
N ARG A 73 16.54 -11.61 -19.67
CA ARG A 73 16.00 -10.27 -19.48
C ARG A 73 14.48 -10.23 -19.44
N ARG A 74 13.79 -10.89 -20.39
CA ARG A 74 12.31 -10.97 -20.37
C ARG A 74 11.80 -11.59 -19.07
N ARG A 75 12.50 -12.61 -18.56
CA ARG A 75 12.17 -13.25 -17.29
C ARG A 75 12.39 -12.30 -16.10
N MET A 76 13.48 -11.54 -16.08
CA MET A 76 13.74 -10.53 -15.05
C MET A 76 12.70 -9.40 -15.08
N ASP A 77 12.38 -8.89 -16.27
CA ASP A 77 11.35 -7.86 -16.47
C ASP A 77 10.00 -8.36 -15.92
N ALA A 78 9.57 -9.57 -16.30
CA ALA A 78 8.32 -10.18 -15.81
C ALA A 78 8.28 -10.33 -14.28
N GLN A 79 9.38 -10.79 -13.69
CA GLN A 79 9.51 -10.95 -12.24
C GLN A 79 9.44 -9.60 -11.51
N LEU A 80 10.04 -8.57 -12.10
CA LEU A 80 10.01 -7.23 -11.55
C LEU A 80 8.58 -6.66 -11.59
N ILE A 81 7.84 -6.88 -12.67
CA ILE A 81 6.41 -6.50 -12.75
C ILE A 81 5.64 -7.13 -11.59
N GLU A 82 5.79 -8.43 -11.40
CA GLU A 82 5.11 -9.16 -10.35
C GLU A 82 5.47 -8.62 -8.95
N ASP A 83 6.74 -8.29 -8.71
CA ASP A 83 7.17 -7.71 -7.43
C ASP A 83 6.51 -6.38 -7.11
N PHE A 84 6.51 -5.49 -8.09
CA PHE A 84 5.87 -4.20 -7.98
C PHE A 84 4.38 -4.38 -7.68
N GLU A 85 3.69 -5.24 -8.43
CA GLU A 85 2.26 -5.49 -8.24
C GLU A 85 1.93 -6.05 -6.86
N LYS A 86 2.79 -6.95 -6.38
CA LYS A 86 2.62 -7.60 -5.08
C LYS A 86 2.97 -6.68 -3.93
N LEU A 87 3.98 -5.80 -4.06
CA LEU A 87 4.20 -4.73 -3.08
C LEU A 87 2.93 -3.89 -2.90
N TYR A 88 2.29 -3.48 -4.01
CA TYR A 88 1.06 -2.72 -3.96
C TYR A 88 -0.09 -3.53 -3.33
N SER A 89 -0.34 -4.75 -3.79
CA SER A 89 -1.46 -5.55 -3.31
C SER A 89 -1.32 -5.90 -1.82
N ILE A 90 -0.12 -6.32 -1.37
CA ILE A 90 0.14 -6.61 0.04
C ILE A 90 -0.06 -5.37 0.90
N ASN A 91 0.37 -4.19 0.43
CA ASN A 91 0.16 -2.95 1.16
C ASN A 91 -1.33 -2.68 1.38
N VAL A 92 -2.12 -2.68 0.31
CA VAL A 92 -3.55 -2.35 0.38
C VAL A 92 -4.34 -3.42 1.13
N GLU A 93 -4.12 -4.70 0.81
CA GLU A 93 -4.95 -5.80 1.31
C GLU A 93 -4.58 -6.23 2.73
N LYS A 94 -3.30 -6.16 3.10
CA LYS A 94 -2.80 -6.68 4.37
C LYS A 94 -2.32 -5.57 5.31
N ILE A 95 -1.41 -4.70 4.88
CA ILE A 95 -0.80 -3.71 5.79
C ILE A 95 -1.80 -2.64 6.21
N VAL A 96 -2.49 -2.01 5.25
CA VAL A 96 -3.50 -0.97 5.53
C VAL A 96 -4.67 -1.56 6.32
N THR A 97 -5.15 -2.74 5.94
CA THR A 97 -6.22 -3.43 6.67
C THR A 97 -5.85 -3.71 8.13
N GLN A 98 -4.65 -4.24 8.38
CA GLN A 98 -4.17 -4.51 9.75
C GLN A 98 -3.93 -3.22 10.53
N SER A 99 -3.46 -2.15 9.87
CA SER A 99 -3.26 -0.85 10.50
C SER A 99 -4.56 -0.21 11.01
N ALA A 100 -5.70 -0.53 10.39
CA ALA A 100 -7.01 -0.02 10.78
C ALA A 100 -7.83 -1.01 11.64
N ALA A 101 -7.31 -2.22 11.85
CA ALA A 101 -8.01 -3.26 12.59
C ALA A 101 -8.00 -2.98 14.10
N ALA A 102 -9.08 -3.36 14.79
CA ALA A 102 -9.16 -3.25 16.25
C ALA A 102 -8.17 -4.18 16.98
N SER A 103 -7.74 -5.25 16.31
CA SER A 103 -6.75 -6.21 16.81
C SER A 103 -5.86 -6.69 15.66
N LEU A 104 -4.58 -6.89 15.96
CA LEU A 104 -3.60 -7.35 14.96
C LEU A 104 -3.63 -8.87 14.79
N ASP A 105 -3.70 -9.32 13.53
CA ASP A 105 -3.43 -10.70 13.13
C ASP A 105 -1.93 -10.85 12.84
N TYR A 106 -1.21 -11.32 13.85
CA TYR A 106 0.24 -11.54 13.79
C TYR A 106 0.64 -12.53 12.71
N LYS A 107 -0.18 -13.55 12.41
CA LYS A 107 0.14 -14.52 11.35
C LYS A 107 0.09 -13.85 9.99
N THR A 108 -0.98 -13.10 9.72
CA THR A 108 -1.10 -12.33 8.48
C THR A 108 0.04 -11.31 8.33
N LEU A 109 0.43 -10.63 9.40
CA LEU A 109 1.56 -9.68 9.39
C LEU A 109 2.90 -10.37 9.11
N LEU A 110 3.14 -11.56 9.67
CA LEU A 110 4.35 -12.34 9.42
C LEU A 110 4.50 -12.70 7.94
N ASP A 111 3.44 -13.25 7.36
CA ASP A 111 3.44 -13.65 5.96
C ASP A 111 3.58 -12.42 5.05
N ALA A 112 2.82 -11.35 5.33
CA ALA A 112 2.86 -10.10 4.56
C ALA A 112 4.26 -9.47 4.54
N THR A 113 4.88 -9.33 5.71
CA THR A 113 6.17 -8.65 5.84
C THR A 113 7.35 -9.49 5.34
N ALA A 114 7.27 -10.82 5.42
CA ALA A 114 8.24 -11.70 4.79
C ALA A 114 8.21 -11.57 3.26
N ASP A 115 7.00 -11.53 2.67
CA ASP A 115 6.84 -11.37 1.22
C ASP A 115 7.28 -9.96 0.77
N LEU A 116 6.87 -8.90 1.46
CA LEU A 116 7.35 -7.52 1.20
C LEU A 116 8.87 -7.42 1.24
N LYS A 117 9.52 -7.98 2.27
CA LYS A 117 10.98 -7.97 2.38
C LYS A 117 11.63 -8.66 1.19
N THR A 118 11.12 -9.83 0.80
CA THR A 118 11.67 -10.63 -0.30
C THR A 118 11.60 -9.85 -1.61
N ARG A 119 10.43 -9.30 -1.93
CA ARG A 119 10.18 -8.55 -3.17
C ARG A 119 10.93 -7.23 -3.22
N ALA A 120 10.92 -6.47 -2.13
CA ALA A 120 11.68 -5.22 -2.04
C ALA A 120 13.19 -5.46 -2.21
N THR A 121 13.71 -6.55 -1.64
CA THR A 121 15.11 -6.96 -1.81
C THR A 121 15.42 -7.30 -3.26
N ARG A 122 14.52 -8.05 -3.93
CA ARG A 122 14.67 -8.41 -5.34
C ARG A 122 14.66 -7.18 -6.25
N ILE A 123 13.73 -6.26 -6.04
CA ILE A 123 13.69 -4.97 -6.75
C ILE A 123 15.01 -4.19 -6.54
N LYS A 124 15.50 -4.10 -5.30
CA LYS A 124 16.74 -3.39 -4.99
C LYS A 124 17.93 -3.90 -5.80
N TYR A 125 18.05 -5.22 -5.94
CA TYR A 125 19.15 -5.81 -6.70
C TYR A 125 18.92 -5.75 -8.21
N ASN A 126 17.69 -5.91 -8.68
CA ASN A 126 17.38 -5.99 -10.10
C ASN A 126 17.15 -4.63 -10.78
N VAL A 127 17.00 -3.54 -10.02
CA VAL A 127 16.78 -2.19 -10.55
C VAL A 127 18.04 -1.34 -10.37
N PRO A 128 18.86 -1.18 -11.43
CA PRO A 128 20.19 -0.57 -11.30
C PRO A 128 20.14 0.91 -10.87
N LEU A 129 19.13 1.67 -11.29
CA LEU A 129 18.97 3.08 -10.93
C LEU A 129 18.78 3.31 -9.42
N LEU A 130 18.45 2.26 -8.65
CA LEU A 130 18.30 2.29 -7.20
C LEU A 130 19.56 1.85 -6.43
N ARG A 131 20.61 1.40 -7.14
CA ARG A 131 21.92 1.06 -6.57
C ARG A 131 22.74 2.33 -6.28
N VAL A 132 22.15 3.23 -5.51
CA VAL A 132 22.80 4.46 -5.05
C VAL A 132 23.52 4.16 -3.74
N VAL A 133 24.79 4.57 -3.64
CA VAL A 133 25.55 4.45 -2.39
C VAL A 133 25.06 5.54 -1.44
N ASP A 134 24.23 5.15 -0.47
CA ASP A 134 23.85 6.05 0.62
C ASP A 134 24.95 6.08 1.69
N LYS A 135 25.64 7.21 1.82
CA LYS A 135 26.58 7.47 2.93
C LYS A 135 25.85 7.96 4.20
N GLY A 136 24.52 8.04 4.16
CA GLY A 136 23.69 8.52 5.25
C GLY A 136 23.57 7.55 6.42
N GLU A 137 22.87 8.04 7.45
CA GLU A 137 22.66 7.34 8.71
C GLU A 137 21.91 6.02 8.52
N LYS A 138 22.36 4.97 9.22
CA LYS A 138 21.66 3.68 9.21
C LYS A 138 20.31 3.85 9.90
N ILE A 139 19.24 3.92 9.12
CA ILE A 139 17.86 3.86 9.63
C ILE A 139 17.73 2.64 10.56
N ARG A 140 17.36 2.88 11.81
CA ARG A 140 17.04 1.87 12.82
C ARG A 140 15.58 2.07 13.22
N TYR A 141 14.85 0.96 13.28
CA TYR A 141 13.48 0.96 13.74
C TYR A 141 13.44 0.33 15.13
N ASP A 142 12.56 0.86 15.98
CA ASP A 142 12.32 0.32 17.31
C ASP A 142 11.74 -1.10 17.20
N GLU A 143 12.29 -2.03 17.98
CA GLU A 143 11.83 -3.42 18.06
C GLU A 143 10.87 -3.65 19.24
N ASN A 144 10.36 -2.59 19.87
CA ASN A 144 9.35 -2.66 20.92
C ASN A 144 7.99 -3.16 20.35
N PRO A 145 7.43 -4.28 20.87
CA PRO A 145 6.13 -4.78 20.43
C PRO A 145 4.98 -3.80 20.61
N ASP A 146 5.02 -2.94 21.63
CA ASP A 146 3.95 -1.97 21.92
C ASP A 146 3.80 -0.94 20.78
N HIS A 147 4.85 -0.74 20.00
CA HIS A 147 4.86 0.20 18.89
C HIS A 147 4.42 -0.43 17.56
N LEU A 148 4.16 -1.75 17.52
CA LEU A 148 3.85 -2.47 16.27
C LEU A 148 2.71 -1.81 15.49
N ALA A 149 1.59 -1.49 16.15
CA ALA A 149 0.45 -0.84 15.51
C ALA A 149 0.83 0.51 14.87
N SER A 150 1.72 1.27 15.51
CA SER A 150 2.20 2.57 15.00
C SER A 150 3.19 2.44 13.84
N THR A 151 3.86 1.29 13.69
CA THR A 151 4.81 1.04 12.59
C THR A 151 4.13 0.65 11.27
N LEU A 152 2.91 0.12 11.29
CA LEU A 152 2.18 -0.29 10.08
C LEU A 152 1.84 0.89 9.15
N PRO A 153 1.33 2.03 9.64
CA PRO A 153 1.18 3.24 8.82
C PRO A 153 2.48 3.71 8.18
N GLU A 154 3.60 3.62 8.91
CA GLU A 154 4.90 4.02 8.39
C GLU A 154 5.35 3.11 7.24
N LEU A 155 5.18 1.79 7.40
CA LEU A 155 5.47 0.83 6.33
C LEU A 155 4.62 1.13 5.08
N SER A 156 3.32 1.40 5.26
CA SER A 156 2.44 1.75 4.15
C SER A 156 2.88 3.04 3.46
N ARG A 157 3.27 4.07 4.23
CA ARG A 157 3.80 5.32 3.71
C ARG A 157 5.05 5.10 2.86
N LEU A 158 6.00 4.29 3.33
CA LEU A 158 7.22 3.96 2.60
C LEU A 158 6.91 3.25 1.28
N ILE A 159 6.00 2.27 1.29
CA ILE A 159 5.57 1.56 0.07
C ILE A 159 4.92 2.52 -0.92
N ASN A 160 3.99 3.37 -0.47
CA ASN A 160 3.32 4.33 -1.35
C ASN A 160 4.28 5.38 -1.91
N SER A 161 5.22 5.86 -1.09
CA SER A 161 6.27 6.81 -1.48
C SER A 161 7.21 6.19 -2.53
N PHE A 162 7.61 4.94 -2.33
CA PHE A 162 8.42 4.19 -3.28
C PHE A 162 7.68 4.00 -4.61
N LEU A 163 6.48 3.40 -4.58
CA LEU A 163 5.69 3.11 -5.79
C LEU A 163 5.26 4.38 -6.55
N GLY A 164 5.04 5.48 -5.83
CA GLY A 164 4.66 6.77 -6.41
C GLY A 164 5.83 7.58 -6.96
N SER A 165 7.07 7.10 -6.82
CA SER A 165 8.26 7.87 -7.13
C SER A 165 8.33 8.24 -8.63
N PRO A 166 8.64 9.51 -8.97
CA PRO A 166 8.77 9.92 -10.35
C PRO A 166 9.94 9.24 -11.07
N VAL A 167 10.94 8.68 -10.35
CA VAL A 167 12.11 8.02 -10.98
C VAL A 167 11.75 6.85 -11.90
N PHE A 168 10.54 6.34 -11.76
CA PHE A 168 10.01 5.23 -12.55
C PHE A 168 9.26 5.69 -13.81
N ARG A 169 9.10 7.00 -14.02
CA ARG A 169 8.42 7.56 -15.19
C ARG A 169 9.41 7.77 -16.34
N LEU A 170 8.96 7.54 -17.58
CA LEU A 170 9.77 7.71 -18.79
C LEU A 170 10.36 9.12 -18.93
N SER A 171 9.57 10.14 -18.56
CA SER A 171 9.94 11.56 -18.62
C SER A 171 10.59 12.08 -17.34
N SER A 172 11.04 11.20 -16.44
CA SER A 172 11.65 11.62 -15.19
C SER A 172 12.98 12.31 -15.43
N PRO A 173 13.24 13.45 -14.77
CA PRO A 173 14.59 14.00 -14.69
C PRO A 173 15.58 12.93 -14.20
N ASN A 174 16.83 12.96 -14.70
CA ASN A 174 17.92 12.17 -14.15
C ASN A 174 18.40 12.78 -12.82
N ASP A 175 17.49 12.78 -11.86
CA ASP A 175 17.67 13.42 -10.56
C ASP A 175 18.28 12.43 -9.57
N ALA A 176 19.47 12.75 -9.09
CA ALA A 176 20.19 11.94 -8.12
C ALA A 176 19.49 11.92 -6.75
N GLU A 177 18.85 13.02 -6.35
CA GLU A 177 18.13 13.12 -5.08
C GLU A 177 16.87 12.26 -5.09
N LEU A 178 16.12 12.29 -6.20
CA LEU A 178 14.95 11.42 -6.36
C LEU A 178 15.32 9.94 -6.33
N ARG A 179 16.43 9.56 -6.99
CA ARG A 179 16.93 8.17 -6.95
C ARG A 179 17.40 7.77 -5.55
N LEU A 180 18.12 8.66 -4.86
CA LEU A 180 18.57 8.43 -3.49
C LEU A 180 17.37 8.27 -2.53
N LYS A 181 16.38 9.16 -2.61
CA LYS A 181 15.14 9.07 -1.84
C LYS A 181 14.40 7.75 -2.11
N THR A 182 14.24 7.38 -3.38
CA THR A 182 13.55 6.13 -3.75
C THR A 182 14.31 4.91 -3.23
N SER A 183 15.65 4.94 -3.28
CA SER A 183 16.51 3.90 -2.69
C SER A 183 16.37 3.83 -1.17
N ARG A 184 16.30 4.98 -0.48
CA ARG A 184 16.02 5.06 0.96
C ARG A 184 14.65 4.51 1.33
N ASP A 185 13.62 4.88 0.59
CA ASP A 185 12.26 4.37 0.79
C ASP A 185 12.25 2.84 0.66
N LEU A 186 12.90 2.29 -0.38
CA LEU A 186 13.02 0.83 -0.56
C LEU A 186 13.80 0.14 0.57
N ASN A 187 14.90 0.73 1.03
CA ASN A 187 15.65 0.22 2.18
C ASN A 187 14.82 0.29 3.48
N GLY A 188 14.01 1.33 3.64
CA GLY A 188 13.05 1.47 4.72
C GLY A 188 12.02 0.33 4.72
N ILE A 189 11.44 0.01 3.56
CA ILE A 189 10.51 -1.12 3.40
C ILE A 189 11.16 -2.43 3.86
N ILE A 190 12.39 -2.72 3.40
CA ILE A 190 13.12 -3.95 3.75
C ILE A 190 13.33 -4.04 5.26
N LYS A 191 13.87 -2.97 5.86
CA LYS A 191 14.22 -2.94 7.29
C LYS A 191 12.99 -2.96 8.19
N LEU A 192 11.98 -2.15 7.90
CA LEU A 192 10.78 -2.09 8.72
C LEU A 192 9.97 -3.38 8.62
N SER A 193 9.91 -4.00 7.43
CA SER A 193 9.33 -5.33 7.27
C SER A 193 10.07 -6.38 8.11
N GLU A 194 11.40 -6.32 8.18
CA GLU A 194 12.18 -7.21 9.05
C GLU A 194 11.90 -6.98 10.53
N THR A 195 11.83 -5.72 10.97
CA THR A 195 11.50 -5.36 12.35
C THR A 195 10.11 -5.86 12.74
N ILE A 196 9.09 -5.61 11.91
CA ILE A 196 7.73 -6.11 12.15
C ILE A 196 7.72 -7.64 12.20
N ASN A 197 8.45 -8.31 11.30
CA ASN A 197 8.53 -9.77 11.29
C ASN A 197 9.15 -10.32 12.58
N LYS A 198 10.20 -9.67 13.10
CA LYS A 198 10.81 -10.03 14.39
C LYS A 198 9.85 -9.84 15.55
N ILE A 199 9.15 -8.70 15.61
CA ILE A 199 8.17 -8.41 16.66
C ILE A 199 7.05 -9.46 16.63
N ALA A 200 6.48 -9.71 15.45
CA ALA A 200 5.34 -10.62 15.31
C ALA A 200 5.71 -12.10 15.53
N LYS A 201 7.00 -12.47 15.44
CA LYS A 201 7.50 -13.81 15.80
C LYS A 201 7.66 -14.01 17.30
N ARG A 202 7.76 -12.94 18.09
CA ARG A 202 7.91 -13.09 19.53
C ARG A 202 6.63 -13.75 20.04
N PRO A 203 6.73 -14.86 20.80
CA PRO A 203 5.55 -15.44 21.41
C PRO A 203 4.92 -14.35 22.27
N THR A 204 3.65 -14.05 22.02
CA THR A 204 2.84 -13.29 22.98
C THR A 204 2.91 -14.10 24.26
N LYS A 205 3.77 -13.69 25.20
CA LYS A 205 3.82 -14.32 26.51
C LYS A 205 2.41 -14.20 27.04
N THR A 206 1.71 -15.32 27.04
CA THR A 206 0.39 -15.46 27.62
C THR A 206 0.46 -14.81 28.99
N VAL A 207 -0.30 -13.74 29.18
CA VAL A 207 -0.68 -13.29 30.52
C VAL A 207 -1.67 -14.35 31.03
N ALA A 208 -1.14 -15.55 31.29
CA ALA A 208 -1.78 -16.61 32.04
C ALA A 208 -0.96 -16.75 33.32
N SER A 209 -1.21 -15.82 34.23
CA SER A 209 -0.87 -15.91 35.64
C SER A 209 -1.82 -14.92 36.34
N ARG A 210 -2.48 -15.26 37.43
CA ARG A 210 -2.57 -16.47 38.24
C ARG A 210 -3.78 -16.26 39.16
#